data_AF-A0A845YML6-F1
#
_entry.id   AF-A0A845YML6-F1
#
_cell.length_a   1.000
_cell.length_b   1.000
_cell.length_c   1.000
_cell.angle_alpha   90.00
_cell.angle_beta   90.00
_cell.angle_gamma   90.00
#
_symmetry.space_group_name_H-M   'P 1'
#
loop_
_entity.id
_entity.type
_entity.pdbx_description
1 polymer ?
#
loop_
_entity_poly.entity_id
_entity_poly.type
_entity_poly.pdbx_seq_one_letter_code
_entity_poly.pdbx_strand_id
1 'polypeptide(L)' 'QKILMITAEKNEVLYRSVRNVTNIKLISATNLNTYDIVLADRLIVTAAALEKIQEVYSV' A
#
# COMPACT_ATOMS: atom_id res chain seq x y z
N GLN A 1 -5.92 13.91 5.90
CA GLN A 1 -4.92 13.46 4.90
C GLN A 1 -4.29 12.15 5.36
N LYS A 2 -5.04 11.06 5.21
CA LYS A 2 -4.56 9.69 5.35
C LYS A 2 -3.96 9.24 4.02
N ILE A 3 -2.70 8.83 4.05
CA ILE A 3 -2.00 8.33 2.87
C ILE A 3 -1.92 6.82 2.97
N LEU A 4 -2.43 6.12 1.97
CA LEU A 4 -2.29 4.67 1.86
C LEU A 4 -1.14 4.38 0.89
N MET A 5 -0.09 3.75 1.43
CA MET A 5 1.06 3.33 0.65
C MET A 5 1.01 1.82 0.43
N ILE A 6 1.07 1.38 -0.82
CA ILE A 6 0.96 -0.02 -1.22
C ILE A 6 2.30 -0.50 -1.75
N THR A 7 2.84 -1.57 -1.16
CA THR A 7 4.13 -2.17 -1.56
C THR A 7 3.98 -3.64 -1.96
N ALA A 8 4.78 -4.10 -2.93
CA ALA A 8 4.73 -5.48 -3.41
C ALA A 8 5.18 -6.49 -2.34
N GLU A 9 6.16 -6.08 -1.54
CA GLU A 9 6.77 -6.86 -0.47
C GLU A 9 6.96 -5.99 0.78
N LYS A 10 7.08 -6.64 1.95
CA LYS A 10 7.44 -5.99 3.20
C LYS A 10 8.90 -5.55 3.14
N ASN A 11 9.14 -4.33 2.70
CA ASN A 11 10.46 -3.71 2.82
C ASN A 11 10.61 -3.14 4.25
N GLU A 12 11.46 -3.77 5.06
CA GLU A 12 11.67 -3.35 6.46
C GLU A 12 12.11 -1.89 6.59
N VAL A 13 12.91 -1.39 5.65
CA VAL A 13 13.40 0.00 5.69
C VAL A 13 12.24 0.97 5.51
N LEU A 14 11.43 0.75 4.47
CA LEU A 14 10.22 1.54 4.24
C LEU A 14 9.25 1.41 5.40
N TYR A 15 9.04 0.20 5.94
CA TYR A 15 8.17 -0.01 7.10
C TYR A 15 8.66 0.77 8.34
N ARG A 16 9.97 0.78 8.61
CA ARG A 16 10.57 1.53 9.73
C ARG A 16 10.51 3.04 9.53
N SER A 17 10.63 3.53 8.30
CA SER A 17 10.50 4.97 7.99
C SER A 17 9.05 5.44 8.05
N VAL A 18 8.14 4.64 7.50
CA VAL A 18 6.74 5.02 7.32
C VAL A 18 5.94 4.87 8.62
N ARG A 19 6.28 3.90 9.49
CA ARG A 19 5.64 3.76 10.82
C ARG A 19 5.83 4.98 11.73
N ASN A 20 6.85 5.80 11.47
CA ASN A 20 7.12 7.01 12.25
C ASN A 20 6.20 8.17 11.83
N VAL A 21 5.46 8.04 10.72
CA VAL A 21 4.58 9.07 10.19
C VAL A 21 3.13 8.71 10.52
N THR A 22 2.50 9.49 11.39
CA THR A 22 1.15 9.24 11.94
C THR A 22 0.04 9.14 10.89
N ASN A 23 0.27 9.71 9.70
CA ASN A 23 -0.73 9.81 8.65
C ASN A 23 -0.55 8.81 7.50
N ILE A 24 0.42 7.89 7.57
CA ILE A 24 0.67 6.92 6.51
C ILE A 24 0.33 5.51 6.98
N LYS A 25 -0.53 4.83 6.22
CA LYS A 25 -0.82 3.41 6.39
C LYS A 25 -0.13 2.63 5.28
N LEU A 26 0.79 1.75 5.66
CA LEU A 26 1.51 0.90 4.72
C LEU A 26 0.83 -0.47 4.66
N ILE A 27 0.42 -0.89 3.47
CA ILE A 27 -0.17 -2.19 3.21
C ILE A 27 0.58 -2.90 2.10
N SER A 28 0.57 -4.24 2.12
CA SER A 28 1.10 -5.03 1.03
C SER A 28 0.04 -5.21 -0.06
N ALA A 29 0.46 -5.29 -1.32
CA ALA A 29 -0.40 -5.62 -2.46
C ALA A 29 -1.27 -6.88 -2.20
N THR A 30 -0.74 -7.88 -1.50
CA THR A 30 -1.46 -9.11 -1.13
C THR A 30 -2.59 -8.89 -0.12
N ASN A 31 -2.50 -7.83 0.69
CA ASN A 31 -3.48 -7.48 1.73
C ASN A 31 -4.30 -6.23 1.34
N LEU A 32 -4.42 -5.96 0.03
CA LEU A 32 -5.19 -4.83 -0.45
C LEU A 32 -6.68 -5.04 -0.17
N ASN A 33 -7.24 -4.21 0.71
CA ASN A 33 -8.67 -4.17 1.00
C ASN A 33 -9.32 -2.93 0.39
N THR A 34 -10.49 -3.08 -0.23
CA THR A 34 -11.25 -1.97 -0.81
C THR A 34 -11.61 -0.90 0.22
N TYR A 35 -11.84 -1.29 1.47
CA TYR A 35 -12.12 -0.36 2.58
C TYR A 35 -10.98 0.65 2.80
N ASP A 36 -9.73 0.19 2.73
CA ASP A 36 -8.57 1.05 2.96
C ASP A 36 -8.36 2.03 1.80
N ILE A 37 -8.74 1.63 0.58
CA ILE A 37 -8.71 2.50 -0.60
C ILE A 37 -9.71 3.65 -0.44
N VAL A 38 -10.95 3.35 -0.02
CA VAL A 38 -12.01 4.35 0.18
C VAL A 38 -11.71 5.28 1.35
N LEU A 39 -11.04 4.77 2.40
CA LEU A 39 -10.65 5.55 3.58
C LEU A 39 -9.45 6.49 3.32
N ALA A 40 -8.68 6.26 2.25
CA ALA A 40 -7.46 7.00 1.97
C ALA A 40 -7.74 8.30 1.19
N ASP A 41 -7.13 9.40 1.65
CA ASP A 41 -7.16 10.68 0.93
C ASP A 41 -6.15 10.69 -0.23
N ARG A 42 -5.06 9.93 -0.10
CA ARG A 42 -4.02 9.80 -1.13
C ARG A 42 -3.55 8.36 -1.23
N LEU A 43 -3.45 7.86 -2.45
CA LEU A 43 -2.95 6.52 -2.76
C LEU A 43 -1.53 6.65 -3.35
N ILE A 44 -0.56 5.93 -2.78
CA ILE A 44 0.80 5.83 -3.31
C ILE A 44 1.10 4.35 -3.54
N VAL A 45 1.31 3.95 -4.79
CA VAL A 45 1.51 2.56 -5.18
C VAL A 45 2.88 2.45 -5.86
N THR A 46 3.68 1.46 -5.46
CA THR A 46 4.93 1.16 -6.18
C THR A 46 4.64 0.37 -7.45
N ALA A 47 5.46 0.54 -8.50
CA ALA A 47 5.26 -0.17 -9.78
C ALA A 47 5.14 -1.70 -9.58
N ALA A 48 6.02 -2.29 -8.77
CA ALA A 48 5.97 -3.71 -8.42
C ALA A 48 4.68 -4.11 -7.68
N ALA A 49 4.09 -3.20 -6.89
CA ALA A 49 2.82 -3.46 -6.21
C ALA A 49 1.66 -3.45 -7.20
N LEU A 50 1.70 -2.56 -8.19
CA LEU A 50 0.69 -2.47 -9.25
C LEU A 50 0.66 -3.74 -10.10
N GLU A 51 1.82 -4.25 -10.51
CA GLU A 51 1.92 -5.53 -11.25
C GLU A 51 1.31 -6.68 -10.46
N LYS A 52 1.64 -6.80 -9.17
CA LYS A 52 1.13 -7.86 -8.30
C LYS A 52 -0.38 -7.76 -8.07
N ILE A 53 -0.93 -6.55 -8.02
CA ILE A 53 -2.39 -6.33 -7.98
C ILE A 53 -3.02 -6.76 -9.29
N GLN A 54 -2.44 -6.38 -10.44
CA GLN A 54 -2.93 -6.80 -11.75
C GLN A 54 -2.92 -8.31 -11.89
N GLU A 55 -1.88 -9.02 -11.45
CA GLU A 55 -1.85 -10.48 -11.48
C GLU A 55 -2.96 -11.13 -10.65
N VAL A 56 -3.25 -10.60 -9.46
CA VAL A 56 -4.27 -11.17 -8.56
C VAL A 56 -5.70 -10.91 -9.05
N TYR A 57 -5.94 -9.76 -9.69
CA TYR A 57 -7.27 -9.33 -10.14
C TYR A 57 -7.54 -9.57 -11.63
N SER A 58 -6.56 -9.98 -12.44
CA SER A 58 -6.76 -10.32 -13.87
C SER A 58 -7.27 -11.75 -14.08
N VAL A 59 -7.89 -12.36 -13.07
CA VAL A 59 -8.56 -13.67 -13.16
C VAL A 59 -10.06 -13.50 -13.28
#